data_AF-A0A366HHL2-F1
#
_entry.id   AF-A0A366HHL2-F1
#
_cell.length_a   1.000
_cell.length_b   1.000
_cell.length_c   1.000
_cell.angle_alpha   90.00
_cell.angle_beta   90.00
_cell.angle_gamma   90.00
#
_symmetry.space_group_name_H-M   'P 1'
#
loop_
_entity.id
_entity.type
_entity.pdbx_description
1 polymer ?
#
loop_
_entity_poly.entity_id
_entity_poly.type
_entity_poly.pdbx_seq_one_letter_code
_entity_poly.pdbx_strand_id
1 'polypeptide(L)'
;MVVDALASQFGASWVSEKRWDCALAKFGGGWLLKPLTYMNLSGEAVSAVSRFYKIEPGEVLAVYDDVDLPLGSLRIRQKGSAGGHNGVRSLISHLGGEDFPRLKVGIAPEGGRPAGDRMVGHVLGRFTEGERPALAQVLDRASDAVRTALRSGIANAMNIFNRKEQSNNETTEKP
;
A
#
# COMPACT_ATOMS: atom_id res chain seq x y z
N MET A 1 -4.09 7.63 -1.08
CA MET A 1 -4.84 7.12 -2.25
C MET A 1 -5.57 5.81 -1.93
N VAL A 2 -4.88 4.65 -1.81
CA VAL A 2 -5.56 3.37 -1.50
C VAL A 2 -6.34 3.44 -0.18
N VAL A 3 -5.71 3.93 0.88
CA VAL A 3 -6.37 4.02 2.20
C VAL A 3 -7.54 5.02 2.19
N ASP A 4 -7.50 6.04 1.32
CA ASP A 4 -8.62 6.97 1.13
C ASP A 4 -9.80 6.31 0.42
N ALA A 5 -9.53 5.52 -0.63
CA ALA A 5 -10.54 4.72 -1.31
C ALA A 5 -11.21 3.73 -0.33
N LEU A 6 -10.42 3.05 0.50
CA LEU A 6 -10.92 2.17 1.55
C LEU A 6 -11.78 2.91 2.58
N ALA A 7 -11.37 4.10 3.02
CA ALA A 7 -12.17 4.90 3.95
C ALA A 7 -13.54 5.23 3.35
N SER A 8 -13.58 5.65 2.09
CA SER A 8 -14.84 5.90 1.37
C SER A 8 -15.70 4.65 1.25
N GLN A 9 -15.13 3.51 0.86
CA GLN A 9 -15.86 2.24 0.72
C GLN A 9 -16.39 1.70 2.06
N PHE A 10 -15.69 1.95 3.17
CA PHE A 10 -16.13 1.58 4.52
C PHE A 10 -17.06 2.60 5.17
N GLY A 11 -17.33 3.74 4.54
CA GLY A 11 -18.07 4.83 5.15
C GLY A 11 -17.34 5.44 6.36
N ALA A 12 -16.02 5.30 6.42
CA ALA A 12 -15.18 5.77 7.52
C ALA A 12 -14.75 7.23 7.27
N SER A 13 -14.82 8.05 8.32
CA SER A 13 -14.43 9.46 8.27
C SER A 13 -13.07 9.68 8.90
N TRP A 14 -12.24 10.48 8.24
CA TRP A 14 -10.93 10.86 8.73
C TRP A 14 -11.01 11.92 9.84
N VAL A 15 -10.30 11.67 10.93
CA VAL A 15 -10.08 12.59 12.04
C VAL A 15 -8.58 12.87 12.13
N SER A 16 -8.20 14.14 12.18
CA SER A 16 -6.80 14.54 12.34
C SER A 16 -6.42 14.47 13.82
N GLU A 17 -5.37 13.73 14.12
CA GLU A 17 -4.86 13.48 15.47
C GLU A 17 -3.46 14.07 15.63
N LYS A 18 -3.41 15.30 16.16
CA LYS A 18 -2.16 16.05 16.35
C LYS A 18 -1.18 15.36 17.32
N ARG A 19 -1.68 14.57 18.27
CA ARG A 19 -0.85 13.88 19.25
C ARG A 19 0.12 12.88 18.61
N TRP A 20 -0.28 12.31 17.47
CA TRP A 20 0.47 11.26 16.77
C TRP A 20 0.81 11.66 15.33
N ASP A 21 0.63 12.95 14.98
CA ASP A 21 0.81 13.50 13.64
C ASP A 21 0.25 12.57 12.55
N CYS A 22 -1.01 12.17 12.69
CA CYS A 22 -1.67 11.26 11.76
C CYS A 22 -3.13 11.62 11.53
N ALA A 23 -3.72 11.05 10.49
CA ALA A 23 -5.16 10.98 10.33
C ALA A 23 -5.62 9.54 10.62
N LEU A 24 -6.65 9.39 11.43
CA LEU A 24 -7.29 8.11 11.75
C LEU A 24 -8.72 8.06 11.22
N ALA A 25 -9.14 6.90 10.76
CA ALA A 25 -10.54 6.63 10.49
C ALA A 25 -10.90 5.26 11.08
N LYS A 26 -11.94 5.22 11.92
CA LYS A 26 -12.45 3.97 12.47
C LYS A 26 -13.41 3.32 11.48
N PHE A 27 -13.28 2.01 11.30
CA PHE A 27 -14.25 1.20 10.58
C PHE A 27 -14.63 -0.04 11.40
N GLY A 28 -15.61 -0.81 10.94
CA GLY A 28 -16.13 -1.96 11.71
C GLY A 28 -15.11 -3.03 12.07
N GLY A 29 -13.98 -3.11 11.34
CA GLY A 29 -12.92 -4.09 11.55
C GLY A 29 -11.62 -3.54 12.12
N GLY A 30 -11.54 -2.24 12.47
CA GLY A 30 -10.32 -1.66 13.02
C GLY A 30 -10.12 -0.19 12.68
N TRP A 31 -8.85 0.18 12.44
CA TRP A 31 -8.43 1.55 12.15
C TRP A 31 -7.75 1.63 10.79
N LEU A 32 -8.08 2.67 10.04
CA LEU A 32 -7.27 3.17 8.95
C LEU A 32 -6.40 4.31 9.48
N LEU A 33 -5.15 4.36 9.04
CA LEU A 33 -4.17 5.34 9.50
C LEU A 33 -3.40 5.89 8.30
N LYS A 34 -3.23 7.21 8.25
CA LYS A 34 -2.27 7.89 7.37
C LYS A 34 -1.34 8.74 8.22
N PRO A 35 -0.03 8.47 8.26
CA PRO A 35 0.91 9.38 8.87
C PRO A 35 0.87 10.73 8.13
N LEU A 36 0.85 11.82 8.88
CA LEU A 36 1.02 13.19 8.37
C LEU A 36 2.46 13.69 8.58
N THR A 37 3.35 12.80 9.05
CA THR A 37 4.79 13.00 9.17
C THR A 37 5.47 12.95 7.80
N TYR A 38 6.77 13.28 7.76
CA TYR A 38 7.60 12.91 6.62
C TYR A 38 7.68 11.39 6.44
N MET A 39 7.88 10.94 5.19
CA MET A 39 7.87 9.52 4.84
C MET A 39 8.90 8.68 5.62
N ASN A 40 10.07 9.24 5.93
CA ASN A 40 11.09 8.56 6.74
C ASN A 40 10.74 8.48 8.24
N LEU A 41 9.68 9.15 8.68
CA LEU A 41 9.20 9.19 10.08
C LEU A 41 7.84 8.49 10.25
N SER A 42 7.30 7.85 9.20
CA SER A 42 6.00 7.17 9.23
C SER A 42 5.86 6.15 10.37
N GLY A 43 6.95 5.51 10.80
CA GLY A 43 6.96 4.54 11.89
C GLY A 43 6.66 5.15 13.26
N GLU A 44 6.97 6.43 13.47
CA GLU A 44 6.68 7.13 14.73
C GLU A 44 5.18 7.19 14.98
N ALA A 45 4.43 7.69 14.00
CA ALA A 45 2.97 7.77 14.04
C ALA A 45 2.32 6.39 14.20
N VAL A 46 2.73 5.41 13.38
CA VAL A 46 2.13 4.07 13.39
C VAL A 46 2.39 3.35 14.71
N SER A 47 3.61 3.43 15.24
CA SER A 47 3.93 2.78 16.52
C SER A 47 3.25 3.45 17.70
N ALA A 48 3.09 4.79 17.69
CA ALA A 48 2.37 5.50 18.74
C ALA A 48 0.90 5.08 18.81
N VAL A 49 0.22 4.99 17.67
CA VAL A 49 -1.16 4.51 17.58
C VAL A 49 -1.24 3.04 17.98
N SER A 50 -0.34 2.20 17.49
CA SER A 50 -0.33 0.76 17.78
C SER A 50 -0.17 0.49 19.27
N ARG A 51 0.74 1.19 19.95
CA ARG A 51 0.92 1.07 21.42
C ARG A 51 -0.32 1.53 22.18
N PHE A 52 -0.96 2.62 21.76
CA PHE A 52 -2.14 3.15 22.43
C PHE A 52 -3.33 2.19 22.34
N TYR A 53 -3.59 1.63 21.15
CA TYR A 53 -4.68 0.69 20.92
C TYR A 53 -4.32 -0.77 21.17
N LYS A 54 -3.07 -1.07 21.58
CA LYS A 54 -2.56 -2.42 21.81
C LYS A 54 -2.67 -3.32 20.56
N ILE A 55 -2.27 -2.76 19.43
CA ILE A 55 -2.22 -3.46 18.13
C ILE A 55 -0.80 -4.03 17.99
N GLU A 56 -0.71 -5.34 17.79
CA GLU A 56 0.57 -6.02 17.57
C GLU A 56 1.07 -5.80 16.13
N PRO A 57 2.40 -5.85 15.88
CA PRO A 57 2.95 -5.66 14.53
C PRO A 57 2.31 -6.56 13.46
N GLY A 58 2.01 -7.81 13.80
CA GLY A 58 1.35 -8.75 12.89
C GLY A 58 -0.08 -8.36 12.47
N GLU A 59 -0.71 -7.45 13.20
CA GLU A 59 -2.05 -6.91 12.92
C GLU A 59 -1.98 -5.63 12.06
N VAL A 60 -0.79 -5.11 11.78
CA VAL A 60 -0.58 -3.92 10.95
C VAL A 60 -0.33 -4.31 9.49
N LEU A 61 -1.31 -4.04 8.62
CA LEU A 61 -1.11 -4.14 7.16
C LEU A 61 -0.63 -2.81 6.59
N ALA A 62 0.66 -2.73 6.22
CA ALA A 62 1.22 -1.55 5.58
C ALA A 62 0.92 -1.54 4.07
N VAL A 63 0.37 -0.43 3.56
CA VAL A 63 0.12 -0.24 2.11
C VAL A 63 1.03 0.87 1.59
N TYR A 64 1.84 0.60 0.57
CA TYR A 64 2.79 1.57 0.00
C TYR A 64 3.08 1.31 -1.47
N ASP A 65 3.58 2.33 -2.15
CA ASP A 65 4.01 2.26 -3.54
C ASP A 65 5.34 1.52 -3.71
N ASP A 66 5.47 0.81 -4.82
CA ASP A 66 6.65 -0.01 -5.10
C ASP A 66 7.14 0.22 -6.53
N VAL A 67 8.37 0.75 -6.63
CA VAL A 67 9.03 1.07 -7.89
C VAL A 67 9.63 -0.13 -8.62
N ASP A 68 9.65 -1.31 -7.99
CA ASP A 68 10.08 -2.57 -8.61
C ASP A 68 8.91 -3.31 -9.27
N LEU A 69 7.68 -2.88 -9.01
CA LEU A 69 6.48 -3.51 -9.55
C LEU A 69 5.86 -2.60 -10.63
N PRO A 70 5.52 -3.14 -11.82
CA PRO A 70 4.80 -2.39 -12.85
C PRO A 70 3.52 -1.75 -12.32
N LEU A 71 3.15 -0.58 -12.84
CA LEU A 71 1.83 -0.01 -12.62
C LEU A 71 0.73 -1.06 -12.89
N GLY A 72 -0.27 -1.15 -12.02
CA GLY A 72 -1.27 -2.22 -12.11
C GLY A 72 -0.99 -3.42 -11.19
N SER A 73 0.29 -3.70 -10.92
CA SER A 73 0.68 -4.90 -10.19
C SER A 73 0.52 -4.73 -8.69
N LEU A 74 -0.04 -5.74 -8.03
CA LEU A 74 -0.10 -5.82 -6.58
C LEU A 74 0.76 -6.97 -6.07
N ARG A 75 1.34 -6.78 -4.88
CA ARG A 75 2.09 -7.85 -4.23
C ARG A 75 1.94 -7.78 -2.72
N ILE A 76 1.32 -8.79 -2.14
CA ILE A 76 1.18 -8.98 -0.71
C ILE A 76 2.35 -9.80 -0.18
N ARG A 77 2.90 -9.41 0.96
CA ARG A 77 3.96 -10.11 1.70
C ARG A 77 3.63 -10.15 3.19
N GLN A 78 3.89 -11.25 3.86
CA GLN A 78 3.73 -11.36 5.32
C GLN A 78 4.83 -10.61 6.10
N LYS A 79 6.05 -10.56 5.54
CA LYS A 79 7.23 -9.89 6.12
C LYS A 79 8.29 -9.63 5.04
N GLY A 80 9.38 -8.94 5.42
CA GLY A 80 10.58 -8.77 4.60
C GLY A 80 11.31 -7.46 4.83
N SER A 81 12.38 -7.19 4.09
CA SER A 81 13.16 -5.96 4.27
C SER A 81 12.47 -4.72 3.68
N ALA A 82 13.03 -3.54 3.96
CA ALA A 82 12.48 -2.27 3.47
C ALA A 82 12.54 -2.10 1.94
N GLY A 83 13.38 -2.87 1.23
CA GLY A 83 13.52 -2.74 -0.24
C GLY A 83 13.91 -1.34 -0.72
N GLY A 84 14.55 -0.54 0.13
CA GLY A 84 14.90 0.86 -0.16
C GLY A 84 13.78 1.88 0.11
N HIS A 85 12.58 1.46 0.52
CA HIS A 85 11.47 2.36 0.82
C HIS A 85 11.62 2.98 2.23
N ASN A 86 11.76 4.31 2.30
CA ASN A 86 12.02 5.02 3.56
C ASN A 86 10.91 4.85 4.61
N GLY A 87 9.63 4.85 4.19
CA GLY A 87 8.50 4.57 5.09
C GLY A 87 8.54 3.18 5.70
N VAL A 88 8.82 2.14 4.91
CA VAL A 88 8.93 0.76 5.42
C VAL A 88 10.14 0.61 6.33
N ARG A 89 11.28 1.26 6.02
CA ARG A 89 12.44 1.31 6.93
C ARG A 89 12.04 1.92 8.28
N SER A 90 11.29 3.02 8.25
CA SER A 90 10.78 3.68 9.46
C SER A 90 9.85 2.75 10.25
N LEU A 91 8.90 2.08 9.59
CA LEU A 91 8.00 1.10 10.22
C LEU A 91 8.77 -0.04 10.90
N ILE A 92 9.73 -0.66 10.20
CA ILE A 92 10.55 -1.75 10.75
C ILE A 92 11.25 -1.29 12.03
N SER A 93 11.84 -0.10 12.02
CA SER A 93 12.56 0.45 13.18
C SER A 93 11.65 0.69 14.39
N HIS A 94 10.38 1.03 14.18
CA HIS A 94 9.46 1.45 15.26
C HIS A 94 8.50 0.35 15.72
N LEU A 95 8.20 -0.62 14.85
CA LEU A 95 7.41 -1.82 15.16
C LEU A 95 8.28 -2.96 15.71
N GLY A 96 9.61 -2.79 15.75
CA GLY A 96 10.53 -3.74 16.37
C GLY A 96 10.95 -4.92 15.48
N GLY A 97 10.63 -4.88 14.18
CA GLY A 97 10.99 -5.96 13.28
C GLY A 97 10.29 -5.92 11.93
N GLU A 98 10.48 -6.98 11.14
CA GLU A 98 9.89 -7.12 9.81
C GLU A 98 8.54 -7.84 9.81
N ASP A 99 8.09 -8.33 10.96
CA ASP A 99 6.94 -9.23 11.15
C ASP A 99 5.59 -8.48 11.12
N PHE A 100 5.36 -7.76 10.03
CA PHE A 100 4.08 -7.11 9.73
C PHE A 100 3.75 -7.26 8.24
N PRO A 101 2.48 -7.57 7.89
CA PRO A 101 2.08 -7.78 6.51
C PRO A 101 2.09 -6.48 5.70
N ARG A 102 2.25 -6.62 4.39
CA ARG A 102 2.46 -5.52 3.45
C ARG A 102 1.70 -5.75 2.16
N LEU A 103 1.02 -4.73 1.67
CA LEU A 103 0.51 -4.63 0.30
C LEU A 103 1.36 -3.62 -0.46
N LYS A 104 2.15 -4.13 -1.40
CA LYS A 104 2.91 -3.33 -2.36
C LYS A 104 2.03 -2.99 -3.56
N VAL A 105 1.98 -1.72 -3.92
CA VAL A 105 1.24 -1.21 -5.08
C VAL A 105 2.24 -0.76 -6.12
N GLY A 106 2.30 -1.45 -7.25
CA GLY A 106 3.26 -1.16 -8.30
C GLY A 106 3.02 0.20 -8.93
N ILE A 107 4.11 0.94 -9.10
CA ILE A 107 4.13 2.25 -9.75
C ILE A 107 5.19 2.35 -10.83
N ALA A 108 5.96 1.29 -11.10
CA ALA A 108 7.01 1.36 -12.11
C ALA A 108 6.41 1.66 -13.50
N PRO A 109 7.00 2.60 -14.26
CA PRO A 109 6.57 2.87 -15.62
C PRO A 109 6.89 1.69 -16.55
N GLU A 110 6.32 1.68 -17.75
CA GLU A 110 6.53 0.61 -18.74
C GLU A 110 8.00 0.38 -19.08
N GLY A 111 8.85 1.41 -18.97
CA GLY A 111 10.31 1.33 -19.15
C GLY A 111 11.08 0.71 -17.98
N GLY A 112 10.40 0.22 -16.95
CA GLY A 112 11.01 -0.39 -15.77
C GLY A 112 11.39 0.60 -14.67
N ARG A 113 12.14 0.12 -13.66
CA ARG A 113 12.50 0.89 -12.46
C ARG A 113 13.28 2.17 -12.83
N PRO A 114 12.81 3.37 -12.44
CA PRO A 114 13.57 4.60 -12.62
C PRO A 114 14.86 4.60 -11.79
N ALA A 115 15.93 5.20 -12.31
CA ALA A 115 17.24 5.28 -11.66
C ALA A 115 17.67 6.73 -11.37
N GLY A 116 18.41 6.92 -10.27
CA GLY A 116 18.93 8.23 -9.85
C GLY A 116 17.81 9.22 -9.51
N ASP A 117 18.00 10.49 -9.86
CA ASP A 117 17.05 11.57 -9.57
C ASP A 117 15.66 11.35 -10.17
N ARG A 118 15.57 10.56 -11.26
CA ARG A 118 14.28 10.16 -11.85
C ARG A 118 13.43 9.32 -10.89
N MET A 119 14.03 8.61 -9.95
CA MET A 119 13.29 7.86 -8.93
C MET A 119 12.53 8.80 -7.98
N VAL A 120 13.18 9.88 -7.52
CA VAL A 120 12.54 10.87 -6.65
C VAL A 120 11.44 11.60 -7.40
N GLY A 121 11.72 12.04 -8.63
CA GLY A 121 10.72 12.68 -9.49
C GLY A 121 9.52 11.80 -9.82
N HIS A 122 9.73 10.49 -10.01
CA HIS A 122 8.67 9.54 -10.30
C HIS A 122 7.76 9.29 -9.09
N VAL A 123 8.34 9.09 -7.91
CA VAL A 123 7.58 8.87 -6.65
C VAL A 123 6.81 10.12 -6.22
N LEU A 124 7.37 11.31 -6.47
CA LEU A 124 6.72 12.59 -6.14
C LEU A 124 5.84 13.13 -7.28
N GLY A 125 5.87 12.49 -8.45
CA GLY A 125 5.15 12.90 -9.65
C GLY A 125 3.65 12.73 -9.52
N ARG A 126 2.89 13.50 -10.30
CA ARG A 126 1.45 13.28 -10.45
C ARG A 126 1.20 12.32 -11.59
N PHE A 127 0.22 11.42 -11.43
CA PHE A 127 -0.30 10.61 -12.53
C PHE A 127 -0.87 11.51 -13.64
N THR A 128 -0.59 11.15 -14.87
CA THR A 128 -1.10 11.80 -16.09
C THR A 128 -2.57 11.46 -16.34
N GLU A 129 -3.25 12.21 -17.22
CA GLU A 129 -4.64 11.92 -17.62
C GLU A 129 -4.79 10.52 -18.23
N GLY A 130 -3.80 10.07 -19.02
CA GLY A 130 -3.79 8.73 -19.61
C GLY A 130 -3.66 7.60 -18.59
N GLU A 131 -3.06 7.87 -17.41
CA GLU A 131 -2.88 6.88 -16.34
C GLU A 131 -4.09 6.79 -15.41
N ARG A 132 -5.01 7.76 -15.43
CA ARG A 132 -6.17 7.78 -14.51
C ARG A 132 -7.05 6.53 -14.58
N PRO A 133 -7.38 5.96 -15.76
CA PRO A 133 -8.18 4.73 -15.82
C PRO A 133 -7.45 3.54 -15.19
N ALA A 134 -6.15 3.39 -15.47
CA ALA A 134 -5.33 2.34 -14.88
C ALA A 134 -5.22 2.52 -13.36
N LEU A 135 -5.05 3.76 -12.89
CA LEU A 135 -5.01 4.10 -11.48
C LEU A 135 -6.32 3.74 -10.77
N ALA A 136 -7.49 4.03 -11.36
CA ALA A 136 -8.77 3.65 -10.76
C ALA A 136 -8.87 2.14 -10.55
N GLN A 137 -8.50 1.35 -11.57
CA GLN A 137 -8.46 -0.12 -11.48
C GLN A 137 -7.49 -0.61 -10.41
N VAL A 138 -6.32 0.04 -10.29
CA VAL A 138 -5.34 -0.27 -9.22
C VAL A 138 -5.94 -0.02 -7.84
N LEU A 139 -6.63 1.11 -7.65
CA LEU A 139 -7.22 1.46 -6.35
C LEU A 139 -8.33 0.49 -5.97
N ASP A 140 -9.19 0.09 -6.92
CA ASP A 140 -10.24 -0.90 -6.68
C ASP A 140 -9.64 -2.25 -6.31
N ARG A 141 -8.68 -2.73 -7.11
CA ARG A 141 -8.02 -4.02 -6.87
C ARG A 141 -7.23 -4.04 -5.56
N ALA A 142 -6.57 -2.94 -5.21
CA ALA A 142 -5.86 -2.81 -3.94
C ALA A 142 -6.83 -2.79 -2.75
N SER A 143 -7.99 -2.16 -2.92
CA SER A 143 -9.05 -2.16 -1.89
C SER A 143 -9.61 -3.56 -1.69
N ASP A 144 -9.87 -4.30 -2.77
CA ASP A 144 -10.28 -5.70 -2.70
C ASP A 144 -9.23 -6.58 -2.04
N ALA A 145 -7.94 -6.36 -2.33
CA ALA A 145 -6.84 -7.06 -1.68
C ALA A 145 -6.86 -6.89 -0.16
N VAL A 146 -7.07 -5.65 0.33
CA VAL A 146 -7.20 -5.37 1.76
C VAL A 146 -8.46 -5.99 2.35
N ARG A 147 -9.60 -5.92 1.66
CA ARG A 147 -10.86 -6.53 2.13
C ARG A 147 -10.77 -8.05 2.20
N THR A 148 -10.12 -8.70 1.24
CA THR A 148 -9.83 -10.14 1.29
C THR A 148 -8.88 -10.48 2.43
N ALA A 149 -7.84 -9.68 2.66
CA ALA A 149 -6.95 -9.85 3.80
C ALA A 149 -7.71 -9.78 5.13
N LEU A 150 -8.62 -8.82 5.29
CA LEU A 150 -9.45 -8.65 6.49
C LEU A 150 -10.45 -9.80 6.69
N ARG A 151 -11.09 -10.28 5.61
CA ARG A 151 -12.15 -11.30 5.69
C ARG A 151 -11.64 -12.73 5.71
N SER A 152 -10.55 -13.00 5.00
CA SER A 152 -10.06 -14.35 4.71
C SER A 152 -8.60 -14.55 5.10
N GLY A 153 -7.94 -13.54 5.68
CA GLY A 153 -6.55 -13.61 6.11
C GLY A 153 -5.53 -13.34 5.00
N ILE A 154 -4.32 -12.97 5.43
CA ILE A 154 -3.21 -12.57 4.54
C ILE A 154 -2.84 -13.68 3.53
N ALA A 155 -2.83 -14.94 3.96
CA ALA A 155 -2.45 -16.06 3.10
C ALA A 155 -3.40 -16.22 1.90
N ASN A 156 -4.71 -16.10 2.12
CA ASN A 156 -5.70 -16.17 1.05
C ASN A 156 -5.60 -14.95 0.11
N ALA A 157 -5.43 -13.75 0.67
CA ALA A 157 -5.20 -12.56 -0.14
C ALA A 157 -3.94 -12.71 -1.01
N MET A 158 -2.84 -13.24 -0.47
CA MET A 158 -1.64 -13.53 -1.25
C MET A 158 -1.91 -14.48 -2.42
N ASN A 159 -2.67 -15.55 -2.20
CA ASN A 159 -2.97 -16.54 -3.25
C ASN A 159 -3.76 -15.96 -4.42
N ILE A 160 -4.60 -14.96 -4.15
CA ILE A 160 -5.46 -14.31 -5.15
C ILE A 160 -4.68 -13.18 -5.86
N PHE A 161 -4.05 -12.29 -5.09
CA PHE A 161 -3.53 -11.02 -5.63
C PHE A 161 -2.05 -11.04 -6.02
N ASN A 162 -1.27 -12.07 -5.64
CA ASN A 162 0.12 -12.21 -6.10
C ASN A 162 0.26 -12.88 -7.47
N ARG A 163 -0.84 -13.39 -8.05
CA ARG A 163 -0.80 -14.01 -9.38
C ARG A 163 -0.54 -12.91 -10.41
N LYS A 164 0.41 -13.15 -11.33
CA LYS A 164 0.57 -12.30 -12.50
C LYS A 164 -0.72 -12.39 -13.31
N GLU A 165 -1.32 -11.25 -13.65
CA GLU A 165 -2.32 -11.24 -14.71
C GLU A 165 -1.66 -11.77 -15.97
N GLN A 166 -2.19 -12.85 -16.52
CA GLN A 166 -1.82 -13.27 -17.86
C GLN A 166 -2.33 -12.18 -18.79
N SER A 167 -1.40 -11.45 -19.41
CA SER A 167 -1.73 -10.61 -20.56
C SER A 167 -2.36 -11.51 -21.61
N ASN A 168 -3.67 -11.40 -21.83
CA ASN A 168 -4.32 -11.92 -23.02
C ASN A 168 -3.73 -11.19 -24.23
N ASN A 169 -2.62 -11.69 -24.77
CA ASN A 169 -2.24 -11.42 -26.14
C ASN A 169 -3.21 -12.24 -27.01
N GLU A 170 -4.38 -11.66 -27.30
CA GLU A 170 -5.17 -12.10 -28.46
C GLU A 170 -4.30 -11.83 -29.69
N THR A 171 -3.64 -12.90 -30.13
CA THR A 171 -2.97 -12.93 -31.42
C THR A 171 -4.08 -12.94 -32.45
N THR A 172 -4.34 -11.78 -33.04
CA THR A 172 -5.21 -11.69 -34.22
C THR A 172 -4.42 -12.23 -35.40
N GLU A 173 -4.36 -13.56 -35.55
CA GLU A 173 -4.09 -14.17 -36.84
C GLU A 173 -5.31 -13.88 -37.73
N LYS A 174 -5.12 -12.96 -38.69
CA LYS A 174 -6.03 -12.83 -39.82
C LYS A 174 -5.61 -13.84 -40.90
N PRO A 175 -6.55 -14.62 -41.46
CA PRO A 175 -6.35 -15.27 -42.76
C PRO A 175 -6.32 -14.24 -43.89
#